data_AF-A0A8A7K4J7-F1
#
_entry.id   AF-A0A8A7K4J7-F1
#
_cell.length_a   1.000
_cell.length_b   1.000
_cell.length_c   1.000
_cell.angle_alpha   90.00
_cell.angle_beta   90.00
_cell.angle_gamma   90.00
#
_symmetry.space_group_name_H-M   'P 1'
#
loop_
_entity.id
_entity.type
_entity.pdbx_description
1 polymer ?
#
loop_
_entity_poly.entity_id
_entity_poly.type
_entity_poly.pdbx_seq_one_letter_code
_entity_poly.pdbx_strand_id
1 'polypeptide(L)'
;MAFLSLYRKYRPDDFEGLIGQEHVVKTLKNTLQTGRIGHAYLFAGPRGTGKTSTAKVFAKALNCVKGPTIEPCGECPACQKINSGRSLDVIEIDAASNRGIDEIRDLREKVKFYPTEGDYKVYIIDEVHMLTKGAFNALLKTLEEPPENVVFILATTEPHRVIDTILSRCQRYDFSLLTIKDIKKRLKYICQAESVTYHEGAVDLIARSSNGGMRDAISLLDQAISFTNGQLDENRLQEMLGKVDSTVLVDLFNKIVNKETAAAIELLNQIIDRGNALSVLLDDLIEYLRQLLLIKECGGKTSVLDLPEERIEELLQESNKVDISLLINFIEELTSIKKDFVFTEQPQILLEMGIIKLAALDQGDSLTALKSRIASLELALKELLEGKRKARPPVSVDKQGGQEAKTVNNTKPSVIEDKSEDKKNVVKKKERDTGPAENSNITIEQVRELWPVILEKIKEKDISVQAYLLEGKPEAVIDNCLSIEFPEDKGFHKNAAARKLDLVKKVITTVLGTDCQLVFKLRGEELAEAKKKELTEQESNNGDREDNRDDLVDRVADFFEGEVIKVNYEVLEDKGT
;
A
#
# COMPACT_ATOMS: atom_id res chain seq x y z
N MET A 1 -12.29 -40.37 1.32
CA MET A 1 -13.16 -39.33 0.71
C MET A 1 -12.36 -38.03 0.70
N ALA A 2 -12.49 -37.18 -0.31
CA ALA A 2 -11.80 -35.88 -0.29
C ALA A 2 -12.42 -35.00 0.81
N PHE A 3 -11.62 -34.61 1.80
CA PHE A 3 -12.02 -33.62 2.80
C PHE A 3 -12.29 -32.29 2.07
N LEU A 4 -13.55 -31.90 1.95
CA LEU A 4 -13.90 -30.51 1.64
C LEU A 4 -13.63 -29.68 2.88
N SER A 5 -12.88 -28.58 2.73
CA SER A 5 -12.75 -27.59 3.79
C SER A 5 -14.11 -27.04 4.22
N LEU A 6 -14.26 -26.70 5.49
CA LEU A 6 -15.50 -26.20 6.07
C LEU A 6 -16.00 -24.95 5.32
N TYR A 7 -15.09 -24.11 4.82
CA TYR A 7 -15.42 -22.95 3.97
C TYR A 7 -16.21 -23.33 2.71
N ARG A 8 -15.89 -24.47 2.07
CA ARG A 8 -16.64 -24.96 0.90
C ARG A 8 -17.94 -25.64 1.30
N LYS A 9 -17.94 -26.41 2.40
CA LYS A 9 -19.11 -27.15 2.92
C LYS A 9 -20.21 -26.21 3.45
N TYR A 10 -19.85 -25.09 4.08
CA TYR A 10 -20.77 -24.12 4.70
C TYR A 10 -20.92 -22.80 3.94
N ARG A 11 -20.53 -22.77 2.64
CA ARG A 11 -20.79 -21.63 1.78
C ARG A 11 -22.32 -21.43 1.67
N PRO A 12 -22.87 -20.22 1.88
CA PRO A 12 -24.31 -20.00 1.86
C PRO A 12 -24.96 -20.44 0.55
N ASP A 13 -26.04 -21.21 0.67
CA ASP A 13 -26.76 -21.75 -0.48
C ASP A 13 -27.96 -20.91 -0.93
N ASP A 14 -28.52 -20.17 0.02
CA ASP A 14 -29.68 -19.30 -0.11
C ASP A 14 -29.35 -17.91 0.46
N PHE A 15 -30.36 -17.03 0.48
CA PHE A 15 -30.23 -15.71 1.08
C PHE A 15 -30.33 -15.71 2.61
N GLU A 16 -30.75 -16.80 3.24
CA GLU A 16 -30.93 -16.87 4.71
C GLU A 16 -29.63 -17.29 5.42
N GLY A 17 -28.79 -18.08 4.75
CA GLY A 17 -27.43 -18.39 5.17
C GLY A 17 -26.45 -17.22 5.02
N LEU A 18 -26.85 -16.10 4.40
CA LEU A 18 -26.09 -14.85 4.37
C LEU A 18 -26.39 -14.04 5.64
N ILE A 19 -25.35 -13.66 6.37
CA ILE A 19 -25.46 -13.06 7.71
C ILE A 19 -24.86 -11.65 7.68
N GLY A 20 -25.47 -10.69 8.38
CA GLY A 20 -24.96 -9.32 8.57
C GLY A 20 -24.89 -8.48 7.30
N GLN A 21 -25.75 -8.76 6.32
CA GLN A 21 -25.86 -8.05 5.04
C GLN A 21 -27.34 -7.81 4.67
N GLU A 22 -28.19 -7.54 5.67
CA GLU A 22 -29.65 -7.47 5.53
C GLU A 22 -30.10 -6.46 4.46
N HIS A 23 -29.41 -5.33 4.33
CA HIS A 23 -29.72 -4.29 3.33
C HIS A 23 -29.46 -4.76 1.89
N VAL A 24 -28.32 -5.41 1.63
CA VAL A 24 -28.00 -6.01 0.33
C VAL A 24 -29.01 -7.10 0.00
N VAL A 25 -29.21 -8.04 0.94
CA VAL A 25 -30.11 -9.18 0.75
C VAL A 25 -31.54 -8.71 0.47
N LYS A 26 -32.10 -7.81 1.30
CA LYS A 26 -33.45 -7.25 1.10
C LYS A 26 -33.61 -6.58 -0.27
N THR A 27 -32.60 -5.83 -0.72
CA THR A 27 -32.66 -5.13 -2.00
C THR A 27 -32.62 -6.12 -3.17
N LEU A 28 -31.74 -7.13 -3.14
CA LEU A 28 -31.71 -8.20 -4.15
C LEU A 28 -33.01 -9.02 -4.17
N LYS A 29 -33.59 -9.35 -3.00
CA LYS A 29 -34.91 -10.00 -2.89
C LYS A 29 -36.02 -9.16 -3.56
N ASN A 30 -36.05 -7.85 -3.32
CA ASN A 30 -37.00 -6.94 -3.97
C ASN A 30 -36.81 -6.88 -5.50
N THR A 31 -35.56 -6.88 -5.97
CA THR A 31 -35.25 -6.90 -7.41
C THR A 31 -35.78 -8.15 -8.10
N LEU A 32 -35.64 -9.33 -7.46
CA LEU A 32 -36.19 -10.59 -7.95
C LEU A 32 -37.73 -10.56 -7.96
N GLN A 33 -38.37 -10.07 -6.90
CA GLN A 33 -39.83 -9.94 -6.82
C GLN A 33 -40.43 -8.99 -7.87
N THR A 34 -39.74 -7.91 -8.19
CA THR A 34 -40.24 -6.88 -9.12
C THR A 34 -39.88 -7.15 -10.58
N GLY A 35 -39.08 -8.18 -10.86
CA GLY A 35 -38.56 -8.49 -12.20
C GLY A 35 -37.59 -7.44 -12.76
N ARG A 36 -37.18 -6.43 -11.96
CA ARG A 36 -36.34 -5.30 -12.40
C ARG A 36 -34.85 -5.64 -12.35
N ILE A 37 -34.49 -6.76 -12.97
CA ILE A 37 -33.13 -7.29 -13.00
C ILE A 37 -32.25 -6.34 -13.83
N GLY A 38 -31.16 -5.87 -13.23
CA GLY A 38 -30.17 -5.02 -13.88
C GLY A 38 -29.19 -5.86 -14.71
N HIS A 39 -28.62 -5.26 -15.75
CA HIS A 39 -27.57 -5.89 -16.56
C HIS A 39 -26.22 -5.97 -15.84
N ALA A 40 -25.96 -5.10 -14.85
CA ALA A 40 -24.70 -5.06 -14.13
C ALA A 40 -24.85 -4.69 -12.64
N TYR A 41 -24.17 -5.46 -11.79
CA TYR A 41 -24.11 -5.33 -10.34
C TYR A 41 -22.64 -5.19 -9.92
N LEU A 42 -22.35 -4.26 -9.00
CA LEU A 42 -21.04 -4.14 -8.36
C LEU A 42 -21.17 -4.40 -6.87
N PHE A 43 -20.58 -5.50 -6.41
CA PHE A 43 -20.48 -5.88 -5.01
C PHE A 43 -19.12 -5.38 -4.48
N ALA A 44 -19.15 -4.33 -3.68
CA ALA A 44 -17.97 -3.68 -3.13
C ALA A 44 -17.87 -3.92 -1.62
N GLY A 45 -16.66 -4.01 -1.06
CA GLY A 45 -16.43 -4.08 0.38
C GLY A 45 -15.32 -5.07 0.76
N PRO A 46 -14.95 -5.17 2.05
CA PRO A 46 -13.79 -5.96 2.48
C PRO A 46 -13.81 -7.44 2.08
N ARG A 47 -12.67 -8.12 2.25
CA ARG A 47 -12.58 -9.57 2.03
C ARG A 47 -13.41 -10.31 3.09
N GLY A 48 -13.95 -11.47 2.73
CA GLY A 48 -14.66 -12.35 3.68
C GLY A 48 -16.09 -11.95 4.05
N THR A 49 -16.58 -10.79 3.59
CA THR A 49 -17.94 -10.26 3.87
C THR A 49 -19.09 -10.95 3.13
N GLY A 50 -18.78 -11.83 2.17
CA GLY A 50 -19.77 -12.67 1.48
C GLY A 50 -20.02 -12.36 0.00
N LYS A 51 -19.44 -11.29 -0.56
CA LYS A 51 -19.63 -10.83 -1.96
C LYS A 51 -19.83 -11.96 -3.00
N THR A 52 -18.82 -12.80 -3.20
CA THR A 52 -18.83 -13.90 -4.19
C THR A 52 -19.79 -15.04 -3.83
N SER A 53 -20.20 -15.17 -2.57
CA SER A 53 -21.25 -16.11 -2.17
C SER A 53 -22.63 -15.54 -2.49
N THR A 54 -22.89 -14.26 -2.17
CA THR A 54 -24.11 -13.56 -2.57
C THR A 54 -24.28 -13.54 -4.09
N ALA A 55 -23.21 -13.37 -4.86
CA ALA A 55 -23.23 -13.47 -6.31
C ALA A 55 -23.73 -14.84 -6.81
N LYS A 56 -23.27 -15.93 -6.20
CA LYS A 56 -23.76 -17.29 -6.54
C LYS A 56 -25.18 -17.56 -6.09
N VAL A 57 -25.59 -17.04 -4.94
CA VAL A 57 -26.98 -17.13 -4.46
C VAL A 57 -27.91 -16.38 -5.41
N PHE A 58 -27.55 -15.16 -5.83
CA PHE A 58 -28.31 -14.37 -6.79
C PHE A 58 -28.35 -15.04 -8.18
N ALA A 59 -27.23 -15.60 -8.67
CA ALA A 59 -27.22 -16.38 -9.91
C ALA A 59 -28.10 -17.64 -9.84
N LYS A 60 -28.15 -18.33 -8.68
CA LYS A 60 -29.08 -19.45 -8.43
C LYS A 60 -30.54 -19.00 -8.38
N ALA A 61 -30.81 -17.82 -7.83
CA ALA A 61 -32.15 -17.24 -7.77
C ALA A 61 -32.71 -16.86 -9.15
N LEU A 62 -31.84 -16.36 -10.04
CA LEU A 62 -32.16 -16.08 -11.45
C LEU A 62 -32.41 -17.36 -12.26
N ASN A 63 -31.52 -18.35 -12.17
CA ASN A 63 -31.54 -19.57 -12.99
C ASN A 63 -32.15 -20.80 -12.31
N CYS A 64 -32.96 -20.62 -11.26
CA CYS A 64 -33.73 -21.70 -10.65
C CYS A 64 -34.80 -22.19 -11.63
N VAL A 65 -35.21 -23.47 -11.58
CA VAL A 65 -36.38 -23.96 -12.35
C VAL A 65 -37.69 -23.26 -11.93
N LYS A 66 -37.72 -22.65 -10.74
CA LYS A 66 -38.79 -21.77 -10.25
C LYS A 66 -38.42 -20.28 -10.36
N GLY A 67 -37.41 -19.94 -11.16
CA GLY A 67 -36.83 -18.61 -11.28
C GLY A 67 -37.67 -17.66 -12.14
N PRO A 68 -37.45 -16.34 -12.02
CA PRO A 68 -36.68 -15.66 -10.97
C PRO A 68 -37.38 -15.79 -9.60
N THR A 69 -36.67 -16.23 -8.55
CA THR A 69 -37.25 -16.47 -7.22
C THR A 69 -36.37 -15.95 -6.09
N ILE A 70 -37.01 -15.50 -5.00
CA ILE A 70 -36.36 -15.15 -3.73
C ILE A 70 -35.67 -16.37 -3.10
N GLU A 71 -36.26 -17.55 -3.27
CA GLU A 71 -35.88 -18.79 -2.59
C GLU A 71 -35.44 -19.81 -3.65
N PRO A 72 -34.14 -19.84 -4.01
CA PRO A 72 -33.61 -20.86 -4.90
C PRO A 72 -33.70 -22.22 -4.22
N CYS A 73 -34.26 -23.22 -4.92
CA CYS A 73 -34.59 -24.51 -4.30
C CYS A 73 -33.38 -25.36 -3.85
N GLY A 74 -32.15 -25.03 -4.28
CA GLY A 74 -30.93 -25.81 -3.99
C GLY A 74 -30.83 -27.16 -4.71
N GLU A 75 -31.95 -27.86 -4.90
CA GLU A 75 -32.03 -29.24 -5.36
C GLU A 75 -32.08 -29.41 -6.88
N CYS A 76 -32.57 -28.43 -7.65
CA CYS A 76 -32.72 -28.58 -9.09
C CYS A 76 -31.36 -28.66 -9.83
N PRO A 77 -31.31 -29.25 -11.06
CA PRO A 77 -30.06 -29.43 -11.80
C PRO A 77 -29.27 -28.13 -12.01
N ALA A 78 -29.95 -27.01 -12.28
CA ALA A 78 -29.33 -25.71 -12.41
C ALA A 78 -28.67 -25.25 -11.10
N CYS A 79 -29.39 -25.31 -9.96
CA CYS A 79 -28.83 -24.96 -8.65
C CYS A 79 -27.60 -25.83 -8.30
N GLN A 80 -27.68 -27.15 -8.53
CA GLN A 80 -26.56 -28.08 -8.27
C GLN A 80 -25.35 -27.81 -9.18
N LYS A 81 -25.57 -27.51 -10.47
CA LYS A 81 -24.49 -27.13 -11.42
C LYS A 81 -23.83 -25.82 -11.02
N ILE A 82 -24.59 -24.81 -10.59
CA ILE A 82 -24.05 -23.52 -10.13
C ILE A 82 -23.24 -23.71 -8.84
N ASN A 83 -23.74 -24.50 -7.88
CA ASN A 83 -23.01 -24.82 -6.65
C ASN A 83 -21.69 -25.56 -6.89
N SER A 84 -21.69 -26.54 -7.79
CA SER A 84 -20.49 -27.29 -8.15
C SER A 84 -19.53 -26.53 -9.09
N GLY A 85 -19.89 -25.32 -9.54
CA GLY A 85 -19.08 -24.52 -10.47
C GLY A 85 -19.01 -25.12 -11.88
N ARG A 86 -20.05 -25.85 -12.29
CA ARG A 86 -20.14 -26.58 -13.56
C ARG A 86 -21.29 -26.10 -14.46
N SER A 87 -21.90 -24.96 -14.14
CA SER A 87 -22.91 -24.35 -15.00
C SER A 87 -22.28 -23.75 -16.25
N LEU A 88 -22.93 -23.92 -17.41
CA LEU A 88 -22.54 -23.23 -18.64
C LEU A 88 -23.07 -21.79 -18.68
N ASP A 89 -24.14 -21.51 -17.91
CA ASP A 89 -24.83 -20.22 -17.87
C ASP A 89 -24.38 -19.34 -16.69
N VAL A 90 -23.60 -19.88 -15.75
CA VAL A 90 -23.03 -19.10 -14.65
C VAL A 90 -21.52 -19.30 -14.62
N ILE A 91 -20.80 -18.29 -15.10
CA ILE A 91 -19.36 -18.32 -15.34
C ILE A 91 -18.68 -17.46 -14.27
N GLU A 92 -17.87 -18.10 -13.39
CA GLU A 92 -17.08 -17.44 -12.35
C GLU A 92 -15.64 -17.23 -12.85
N ILE A 93 -15.17 -15.99 -12.85
CA ILE A 93 -13.85 -15.58 -13.32
C ILE A 93 -13.16 -14.81 -12.21
N ASP A 94 -12.01 -15.32 -11.78
CA ASP A 94 -11.10 -14.56 -10.92
C ASP A 94 -10.26 -13.63 -11.79
N ALA A 95 -10.50 -12.31 -11.68
CA ALA A 95 -9.71 -11.31 -12.40
C ALA A 95 -8.25 -11.27 -11.94
N ALA A 96 -7.93 -11.71 -10.70
CA ALA A 96 -6.55 -11.80 -10.25
C ALA A 96 -5.75 -12.88 -11.00
N SER A 97 -6.43 -13.89 -11.56
CA SER A 97 -5.84 -14.93 -12.41
C SER A 97 -6.00 -14.65 -13.91
N ASN A 98 -7.05 -13.95 -14.33
CA ASN A 98 -7.40 -13.68 -15.73
C ASN A 98 -7.36 -12.17 -16.03
N ARG A 99 -6.18 -11.55 -15.87
CA ARG A 99 -5.99 -10.07 -15.98
C ARG A 99 -5.92 -9.55 -17.41
N GLY A 100 -5.66 -10.43 -18.37
CA GLY A 100 -5.33 -10.07 -19.74
C GLY A 100 -6.51 -9.51 -20.52
N ILE A 101 -6.18 -8.87 -21.65
CA ILE A 101 -7.18 -8.31 -22.55
C ILE A 101 -7.88 -9.40 -23.38
N ASP A 102 -7.19 -10.51 -23.63
CA ASP A 102 -7.66 -11.55 -24.53
C ASP A 102 -8.70 -12.45 -23.87
N GLU A 103 -8.58 -12.79 -22.58
CA GLU A 103 -9.62 -13.51 -21.84
C GLU A 103 -10.94 -12.71 -21.79
N ILE A 104 -10.87 -11.38 -21.67
CA ILE A 104 -12.06 -10.51 -21.67
C ILE A 104 -12.61 -10.28 -23.10
N ARG A 105 -11.77 -10.34 -24.14
CA ARG A 105 -12.24 -10.36 -25.55
C ARG A 105 -12.99 -11.67 -25.84
N ASP A 106 -12.42 -12.79 -25.45
CA ASP A 106 -13.03 -14.12 -25.51
C ASP A 106 -14.40 -14.15 -24.78
N LEU A 107 -14.46 -13.57 -23.59
CA LEU A 107 -15.71 -13.40 -22.85
C LEU A 107 -16.70 -12.57 -23.64
N ARG A 108 -16.29 -11.42 -24.19
CA ARG A 108 -17.18 -10.53 -24.95
C ARG A 108 -17.80 -11.22 -26.17
N GLU A 109 -17.08 -12.11 -26.83
CA GLU A 109 -17.64 -12.92 -27.91
C GLU A 109 -18.64 -13.96 -27.37
N LYS A 110 -18.30 -14.63 -26.25
CA LYS A 110 -19.18 -15.62 -25.58
C LYS A 110 -20.44 -15.02 -24.96
N VAL A 111 -20.44 -13.73 -24.63
CA VAL A 111 -21.60 -12.97 -24.11
C VAL A 111 -22.75 -12.91 -25.11
N LYS A 112 -22.47 -12.92 -26.43
CA LYS A 112 -23.52 -12.79 -27.47
C LYS A 112 -24.42 -14.02 -27.63
N PHE A 113 -24.04 -15.17 -27.07
CA PHE A 113 -24.84 -16.39 -27.15
C PHE A 113 -25.85 -16.47 -25.99
N TYR A 114 -27.09 -16.80 -26.32
CA TYR A 114 -28.16 -17.08 -25.34
C TYR A 114 -27.74 -18.13 -24.29
N PRO A 115 -28.39 -18.15 -23.11
CA PRO A 115 -28.28 -19.24 -22.15
C PRO A 115 -28.63 -20.60 -22.75
N THR A 116 -28.12 -21.67 -22.15
CA THR A 116 -28.29 -23.06 -22.61
C THR A 116 -29.35 -23.83 -21.81
N GLU A 117 -29.44 -23.57 -20.51
CA GLU A 117 -30.31 -24.30 -19.57
C GLU A 117 -31.15 -23.38 -18.66
N GLY A 118 -30.66 -22.18 -18.33
CA GLY A 118 -31.39 -21.18 -17.52
C GLY A 118 -31.96 -20.01 -18.33
N ASP A 119 -32.58 -19.04 -17.66
CA ASP A 119 -33.14 -17.84 -18.30
C ASP A 119 -32.08 -16.73 -18.48
N TYR A 120 -31.02 -16.74 -17.68
CA TYR A 120 -29.98 -15.70 -17.66
C TYR A 120 -28.57 -16.26 -17.77
N LYS A 121 -27.70 -15.54 -18.49
CA LYS A 121 -26.26 -15.82 -18.56
C LYS A 121 -25.52 -14.88 -17.61
N VAL A 122 -25.04 -15.42 -16.50
CA VAL A 122 -24.47 -14.67 -15.39
C VAL A 122 -22.94 -14.77 -15.41
N TYR A 123 -22.27 -13.63 -15.51
CA TYR A 123 -20.81 -13.51 -15.42
C TYR A 123 -20.42 -12.93 -14.06
N ILE A 124 -19.84 -13.76 -13.19
CA ILE A 124 -19.33 -13.35 -11.89
C ILE A 124 -17.83 -13.06 -12.05
N ILE A 125 -17.43 -11.79 -11.95
CA ILE A 125 -16.02 -11.38 -12.06
C ILE A 125 -15.53 -10.95 -10.67
N ASP A 126 -14.76 -11.81 -10.01
CA ASP A 126 -14.22 -11.55 -8.67
C ASP A 126 -12.90 -10.76 -8.74
N GLU A 127 -12.65 -9.94 -7.71
CA GLU A 127 -11.57 -8.95 -7.60
C GLU A 127 -11.34 -8.12 -8.88
N VAL A 128 -12.42 -7.59 -9.48
CA VAL A 128 -12.42 -6.89 -10.78
C VAL A 128 -11.40 -5.74 -10.87
N HIS A 129 -11.00 -5.14 -9.75
CA HIS A 129 -9.95 -4.11 -9.68
C HIS A 129 -8.57 -4.59 -10.18
N MET A 130 -8.36 -5.90 -10.28
CA MET A 130 -7.13 -6.52 -10.80
C MET A 130 -7.06 -6.58 -12.34
N LEU A 131 -8.14 -6.25 -13.05
CA LEU A 131 -8.16 -6.22 -14.51
C LEU A 131 -7.23 -5.12 -15.07
N THR A 132 -6.59 -5.40 -16.20
CA THR A 132 -5.83 -4.37 -16.92
C THR A 132 -6.75 -3.31 -17.53
N LYS A 133 -6.24 -2.08 -17.74
CA LYS A 133 -7.00 -0.99 -18.38
C LYS A 133 -7.56 -1.39 -19.77
N GLY A 134 -6.81 -2.19 -20.53
CA GLY A 134 -7.25 -2.71 -21.82
C GLY A 134 -8.42 -3.69 -21.68
N ALA A 135 -8.36 -4.59 -20.69
CA ALA A 135 -9.44 -5.51 -20.36
C ALA A 135 -10.72 -4.77 -19.91
N PHE A 136 -10.59 -3.76 -19.05
CA PHE A 136 -11.71 -2.89 -18.66
C PHE A 136 -12.39 -2.22 -19.86
N ASN A 137 -11.62 -1.64 -20.78
CA ASN A 137 -12.16 -1.01 -21.99
C ASN A 137 -12.83 -2.01 -22.95
N ALA A 138 -12.38 -3.28 -22.96
CA ALA A 138 -13.04 -4.33 -23.73
C ALA A 138 -14.41 -4.70 -23.15
N LEU A 139 -14.56 -4.66 -21.81
CA LEU A 139 -15.80 -4.93 -21.08
C LEU A 139 -16.81 -3.77 -21.20
N LEU A 140 -16.35 -2.50 -21.22
CA LEU A 140 -17.22 -1.31 -21.25
C LEU A 140 -18.30 -1.36 -22.34
N LYS A 141 -17.94 -1.71 -23.59
CA LYS A 141 -18.91 -1.81 -24.70
C LYS A 141 -20.06 -2.77 -24.42
N THR A 142 -19.83 -3.78 -23.61
CA THR A 142 -20.81 -4.83 -23.26
C THR A 142 -21.60 -4.51 -22.00
N LEU A 143 -21.10 -3.58 -21.17
CA LEU A 143 -21.87 -2.96 -20.09
C LEU A 143 -22.75 -1.81 -20.61
N GLU A 144 -22.37 -1.18 -21.73
CA GLU A 144 -23.14 -0.14 -22.42
C GLU A 144 -24.29 -0.71 -23.25
N GLU A 145 -24.02 -1.77 -24.02
CA GLU A 145 -24.99 -2.46 -24.87
C GLU A 145 -25.12 -3.93 -24.43
N PRO A 146 -25.69 -4.21 -23.23
CA PRO A 146 -25.85 -5.56 -22.72
C PRO A 146 -26.97 -6.32 -23.46
N PRO A 147 -26.77 -7.60 -23.81
CA PRO A 147 -27.86 -8.46 -24.29
C PRO A 147 -28.91 -8.69 -23.20
N GLU A 148 -30.19 -8.81 -23.59
CA GLU A 148 -31.35 -8.84 -22.67
C GLU A 148 -31.26 -9.90 -21.55
N ASN A 149 -30.67 -11.06 -21.85
CA ASN A 149 -30.53 -12.19 -20.92
C ASN A 149 -29.17 -12.24 -20.20
N VAL A 150 -28.35 -11.20 -20.23
CA VAL A 150 -26.99 -11.20 -19.65
C VAL A 150 -26.92 -10.37 -18.38
N VAL A 151 -26.34 -10.93 -17.32
CA VAL A 151 -26.15 -10.26 -16.02
C VAL A 151 -24.68 -10.33 -15.61
N PHE A 152 -24.05 -9.18 -15.43
CA PHE A 152 -22.71 -9.06 -14.85
C PHE A 152 -22.80 -8.85 -13.35
N ILE A 153 -22.00 -9.60 -12.59
CA ILE A 153 -21.81 -9.41 -11.15
C ILE A 153 -20.31 -9.23 -10.90
N LEU A 154 -19.90 -7.97 -10.80
CA LEU A 154 -18.54 -7.58 -10.50
C LEU A 154 -18.35 -7.57 -8.98
N ALA A 155 -17.27 -8.15 -8.45
CA ALA A 155 -16.93 -8.08 -7.04
C ALA A 155 -15.55 -7.44 -6.84
N THR A 156 -15.38 -6.65 -5.79
CA THR A 156 -14.11 -5.98 -5.46
C THR A 156 -13.92 -5.74 -3.97
N THR A 157 -12.69 -5.90 -3.50
CA THR A 157 -12.21 -5.37 -2.22
C THR A 157 -11.83 -3.89 -2.27
N GLU A 158 -11.47 -3.37 -3.44
CA GLU A 158 -10.99 -2.00 -3.63
C GLU A 158 -11.88 -1.23 -4.63
N PRO A 159 -13.05 -0.70 -4.21
CA PRO A 159 -13.95 0.02 -5.12
C PRO A 159 -13.31 1.29 -5.71
N HIS A 160 -12.39 1.93 -4.98
CA HIS A 160 -11.67 3.13 -5.43
C HIS A 160 -10.68 2.89 -6.57
N ARG A 161 -10.37 1.62 -6.91
CA ARG A 161 -9.54 1.25 -8.07
C ARG A 161 -10.36 0.92 -9.31
N VAL A 162 -11.67 0.79 -9.19
CA VAL A 162 -12.59 0.58 -10.32
C VAL A 162 -12.86 1.94 -10.97
N ILE A 163 -12.75 2.01 -12.29
CA ILE A 163 -12.96 3.25 -13.05
C ILE A 163 -14.42 3.74 -12.98
N ASP A 164 -14.63 5.05 -12.85
CA ASP A 164 -15.95 5.67 -12.68
C ASP A 164 -16.92 5.37 -13.83
N THR A 165 -16.41 5.11 -15.04
CA THR A 165 -17.22 4.69 -16.20
C THR A 165 -17.90 3.35 -15.99
N ILE A 166 -17.33 2.45 -15.18
CA ILE A 166 -17.98 1.19 -14.78
C ILE A 166 -18.91 1.43 -13.59
N LEU A 167 -18.50 2.24 -12.61
CA LEU A 167 -19.33 2.58 -11.46
C LEU A 167 -20.67 3.19 -11.88
N SER A 168 -20.66 4.09 -12.87
CA SER A 168 -21.87 4.72 -13.42
C SER A 168 -22.80 3.79 -14.21
N ARG A 169 -22.33 2.59 -14.59
CA ARG A 169 -23.10 1.58 -15.35
C ARG A 169 -23.50 0.37 -14.48
N CYS A 170 -23.09 0.32 -13.22
CA CYS A 170 -23.40 -0.80 -12.31
C CYS A 170 -24.31 -0.37 -11.16
N GLN A 171 -25.26 -1.21 -10.78
CA GLN A 171 -25.92 -1.07 -9.48
C GLN A 171 -24.93 -1.44 -8.37
N ARG A 172 -24.50 -0.46 -7.56
CA ARG A 172 -23.53 -0.68 -6.48
C ARG A 172 -24.20 -1.16 -5.19
N TYR A 173 -23.63 -2.20 -4.59
CA TYR A 173 -24.01 -2.75 -3.29
C TYR A 173 -22.75 -2.83 -2.41
N ASP A 174 -22.74 -2.07 -1.32
CA ASP A 174 -21.64 -2.05 -0.36
C ASP A 174 -21.86 -3.05 0.77
N PHE A 175 -20.89 -3.93 0.98
CA PHE A 175 -20.85 -4.97 2.00
C PHE A 175 -20.00 -4.52 3.19
N SER A 176 -20.60 -4.50 4.38
CA SER A 176 -19.91 -4.18 5.64
C SER A 176 -19.13 -5.38 6.19
N LEU A 177 -18.17 -5.12 7.08
CA LEU A 177 -17.63 -6.18 7.96
C LEU A 177 -18.74 -6.76 8.83
N LEU A 178 -18.65 -8.04 9.13
CA LEU A 178 -19.62 -8.71 10.00
C LEU A 178 -19.35 -8.39 11.47
N THR A 179 -20.40 -8.34 12.29
CA THR A 179 -20.22 -8.14 13.73
C THR A 179 -19.67 -9.40 14.38
N ILE A 180 -18.96 -9.24 15.51
CA ILE A 180 -18.47 -10.38 16.31
C ILE A 180 -19.62 -11.31 16.71
N LYS A 181 -20.82 -10.77 16.98
CA LYS A 181 -22.03 -11.52 17.35
C LYS A 181 -22.52 -12.41 16.20
N ASP A 182 -22.50 -11.89 14.98
CA ASP A 182 -22.88 -12.63 13.76
C ASP A 182 -21.92 -13.77 13.45
N ILE A 183 -20.61 -13.51 13.55
CA ILE A 183 -19.58 -14.51 13.35
C ILE A 183 -19.69 -15.60 14.42
N LYS A 184 -19.81 -15.24 15.70
CA LYS A 184 -20.06 -16.19 16.80
C LYS A 184 -21.28 -17.08 16.52
N LYS A 185 -22.40 -16.50 16.09
CA LYS A 185 -23.65 -17.24 15.77
C LYS A 185 -23.40 -18.27 14.67
N ARG A 186 -22.68 -17.92 13.60
CA ARG A 186 -22.36 -18.85 12.49
C ARG A 186 -21.35 -19.91 12.88
N LEU A 187 -20.31 -19.56 13.65
CA LEU A 187 -19.32 -20.53 14.13
C LEU A 187 -19.97 -21.57 15.05
N LYS A 188 -20.83 -21.15 16.00
CA LYS A 188 -21.60 -22.07 16.85
C LYS A 188 -22.46 -23.05 16.03
N TYR A 189 -23.15 -22.57 14.99
CA TYR A 189 -23.91 -23.43 14.08
C TYR A 189 -23.02 -24.46 13.36
N ILE A 190 -21.86 -24.06 12.86
CA ILE A 190 -20.91 -24.97 12.19
C ILE A 190 -20.36 -26.02 13.17
N CYS A 191 -19.96 -25.62 14.39
CA CYS A 191 -19.48 -26.56 15.39
C CYS A 191 -20.55 -27.59 15.79
N GLN A 192 -21.82 -27.17 15.93
CA GLN A 192 -22.94 -28.08 16.20
C GLN A 192 -23.17 -29.06 15.04
N ALA A 193 -23.11 -28.59 13.79
CA ALA A 193 -23.32 -29.41 12.61
C ALA A 193 -22.18 -30.42 12.35
N GLU A 194 -20.92 -30.10 12.70
CA GLU A 194 -19.79 -31.04 12.70
C GLU A 194 -19.68 -31.88 13.99
N SER A 195 -20.58 -31.70 14.97
CA SER A 195 -20.51 -32.37 16.29
C SER A 195 -19.19 -32.12 17.07
N VAL A 196 -18.62 -30.92 16.92
CA VAL A 196 -17.38 -30.49 17.58
C VAL A 196 -17.70 -29.93 18.97
N THR A 197 -16.98 -30.40 19.98
CA THR A 197 -17.03 -29.83 21.34
C THR A 197 -16.20 -28.55 21.42
N TYR A 198 -16.75 -27.48 21.99
CA TYR A 198 -16.08 -26.17 22.06
C TYR A 198 -16.32 -25.41 23.37
N HIS A 199 -15.32 -24.66 23.82
CA HIS A 199 -15.46 -23.63 24.85
C HIS A 199 -15.98 -22.31 24.24
N GLU A 200 -16.73 -21.50 24.99
CA GLU A 200 -17.25 -20.23 24.46
C GLU A 200 -16.13 -19.22 24.17
N GLY A 201 -15.10 -19.17 25.02
CA GLY A 201 -13.95 -18.29 24.82
C GLY A 201 -13.14 -18.63 23.57
N ALA A 202 -13.01 -19.92 23.20
CA ALA A 202 -12.39 -20.33 21.95
C ALA A 202 -13.15 -19.79 20.72
N VAL A 203 -14.49 -19.80 20.73
CA VAL A 203 -15.30 -19.24 19.63
C VAL A 203 -15.20 -17.71 19.58
N ASP A 204 -15.10 -17.04 20.73
CA ASP A 204 -14.83 -15.60 20.78
C ASP A 204 -13.45 -15.24 20.21
N LEU A 205 -12.42 -16.01 20.57
CA LEU A 205 -11.05 -15.82 20.09
C LEU A 205 -10.94 -15.95 18.56
N ILE A 206 -11.60 -16.95 17.96
CA ILE A 206 -11.71 -17.08 16.49
C ILE A 206 -12.46 -15.88 15.90
N ALA A 207 -13.59 -15.48 16.49
CA ALA A 207 -14.41 -14.40 15.98
C ALA A 207 -13.65 -13.06 15.96
N ARG A 208 -12.91 -12.72 17.02
CA ARG A 208 -12.04 -11.53 17.07
C ARG A 208 -10.90 -11.62 16.07
N SER A 209 -10.19 -12.76 16.04
CA SER A 209 -9.03 -12.96 15.15
C SER A 209 -9.39 -12.95 13.64
N SER A 210 -10.67 -13.09 13.30
CA SER A 210 -11.16 -13.04 11.92
C SER A 210 -11.35 -11.64 11.32
N ASN A 211 -11.19 -10.57 12.11
CA ASN A 211 -11.30 -9.17 11.66
C ASN A 211 -12.58 -8.86 10.84
N GLY A 212 -13.71 -9.50 11.18
CA GLY A 212 -15.00 -9.27 10.51
C GLY A 212 -15.24 -10.09 9.22
N GLY A 213 -14.31 -10.97 8.84
CA GLY A 213 -14.39 -11.80 7.63
C GLY A 213 -14.83 -13.23 7.92
N MET A 214 -16.02 -13.65 7.44
CA MET A 214 -16.54 -15.00 7.67
C MET A 214 -15.67 -16.10 7.04
N ARG A 215 -15.08 -15.83 5.86
CA ARG A 215 -14.20 -16.78 5.17
C ARG A 215 -12.99 -17.13 6.03
N ASP A 216 -12.39 -16.12 6.63
CA ASP A 216 -11.18 -16.25 7.43
C ASP A 216 -11.54 -16.85 8.81
N ALA A 217 -12.69 -16.48 9.41
CA ALA A 217 -13.25 -17.14 10.60
C ALA A 217 -13.47 -18.66 10.43
N ILE A 218 -14.08 -19.10 9.33
CA ILE A 218 -14.28 -20.54 9.05
C ILE A 218 -12.93 -21.23 8.79
N SER A 219 -11.98 -20.53 8.17
CA SER A 219 -10.66 -21.11 7.86
C SER A 219 -9.84 -21.33 9.14
N LEU A 220 -9.89 -20.39 10.10
CA LEU A 220 -9.33 -20.56 11.44
C LEU A 220 -10.02 -21.68 12.21
N LEU A 221 -11.35 -21.82 12.09
CA LEU A 221 -12.10 -22.92 12.72
C LEU A 221 -11.68 -24.30 12.18
N ASP A 222 -11.52 -24.44 10.86
CA ASP A 222 -11.09 -25.68 10.18
C ASP A 222 -9.68 -26.10 10.64
N GLN A 223 -8.77 -25.12 10.75
CA GLN A 223 -7.42 -25.32 11.30
C GLN A 223 -7.47 -25.71 12.79
N ALA A 224 -8.28 -25.02 13.60
CA ALA A 224 -8.39 -25.28 15.03
C ALA A 224 -8.94 -26.69 15.32
N ILE A 225 -9.99 -27.12 14.60
CA ILE A 225 -10.54 -28.49 14.69
C ILE A 225 -9.47 -29.53 14.33
N SER A 226 -8.68 -29.26 13.29
CA SER A 226 -7.59 -30.12 12.85
C SER A 226 -6.43 -30.18 13.86
N PHE A 227 -6.14 -29.08 14.55
CA PHE A 227 -5.07 -28.99 15.56
C PHE A 227 -5.46 -29.68 16.88
N THR A 228 -6.71 -29.53 17.33
CA THR A 228 -7.14 -30.01 18.65
C THR A 228 -7.85 -31.37 18.65
N ASN A 229 -7.92 -32.06 17.51
CA ASN A 229 -8.70 -33.29 17.31
C ASN A 229 -10.18 -33.14 17.73
N GLY A 230 -10.81 -32.00 17.40
CA GLY A 230 -12.24 -31.77 17.63
C GLY A 230 -12.64 -31.29 19.05
N GLN A 231 -11.68 -30.94 19.91
CA GLN A 231 -11.93 -30.28 21.19
C GLN A 231 -11.40 -28.84 21.18
N LEU A 232 -12.26 -27.86 20.90
CA LEU A 232 -11.86 -26.46 20.83
C LEU A 232 -11.71 -25.86 22.24
N ASP A 233 -10.53 -26.07 22.81
CA ASP A 233 -10.03 -25.43 24.02
C ASP A 233 -9.34 -24.09 23.69
N GLU A 234 -9.42 -23.13 24.61
CA GLU A 234 -8.97 -21.76 24.43
C GLU A 234 -7.44 -21.65 24.48
N ASN A 235 -6.80 -22.33 25.43
CA ASN A 235 -5.34 -22.30 25.60
C ASN A 235 -4.62 -22.86 24.35
N ARG A 236 -5.07 -24.03 23.87
CA ARG A 236 -4.55 -24.63 22.63
C ARG A 236 -4.78 -23.78 21.39
N LEU A 237 -5.85 -22.99 21.36
CA LEU A 237 -6.12 -22.07 20.26
C LEU A 237 -5.21 -20.84 20.33
N GLN A 238 -4.88 -20.34 21.53
CA GLN A 238 -3.89 -19.27 21.70
C GLN A 238 -2.50 -19.72 21.22
N GLU A 239 -2.07 -20.94 21.60
CA GLU A 239 -0.86 -21.59 21.06
C GLU A 239 -0.89 -21.68 19.53
N MET A 240 -1.98 -22.19 18.94
CA MET A 240 -2.13 -22.32 17.48
C MET A 240 -2.08 -20.98 16.74
N LEU A 241 -2.66 -19.93 17.32
CA LEU A 241 -2.65 -18.57 16.76
C LEU A 241 -1.31 -17.84 16.98
N GLY A 242 -0.38 -18.43 17.74
CA GLY A 242 0.85 -17.77 18.17
C GLY A 242 0.61 -16.53 19.03
N LYS A 243 -0.56 -16.43 19.67
CA LYS A 243 -0.92 -15.32 20.56
C LYS A 243 -0.14 -15.43 21.86
N VAL A 244 0.15 -14.27 22.44
CA VAL A 244 0.90 -14.17 23.69
C VAL A 244 -0.06 -14.03 24.85
N ASP A 245 0.21 -14.73 25.96
CA ASP A 245 -0.60 -14.67 27.17
C ASP A 245 -0.81 -13.22 27.63
N SER A 246 -2.03 -12.93 28.08
CA SER A 246 -2.41 -11.60 28.57
C SER A 246 -1.54 -11.12 29.75
N THR A 247 -0.97 -12.04 30.51
CA THR A 247 -0.02 -11.79 31.61
C THR A 247 1.37 -11.39 31.10
N VAL A 248 1.87 -12.05 30.04
CA VAL A 248 3.16 -11.74 29.42
C VAL A 248 3.11 -10.40 28.69
N LEU A 249 1.98 -10.06 28.05
CA LEU A 249 1.75 -8.72 27.48
C LEU A 249 1.74 -7.62 28.55
N VAL A 250 1.12 -7.88 29.71
CA VAL A 250 1.11 -6.94 30.85
C VAL A 250 2.51 -6.77 31.45
N ASP A 251 3.30 -7.84 31.58
CA ASP A 251 4.69 -7.73 32.06
C ASP A 251 5.58 -6.98 31.06
N LEU A 252 5.47 -7.26 29.75
CA LEU A 252 6.18 -6.52 28.71
C LEU A 252 5.86 -5.01 28.77
N PHE A 253 4.58 -4.66 28.90
CA PHE A 253 4.14 -3.28 29.05
C PHE A 253 4.70 -2.62 30.31
N ASN A 254 4.62 -3.29 31.47
CA ASN A 254 5.14 -2.75 32.73
C ASN A 254 6.67 -2.54 32.66
N LYS A 255 7.44 -3.45 32.03
CA LYS A 255 8.88 -3.28 31.82
C LYS A 255 9.21 -2.08 30.93
N ILE A 256 8.44 -1.86 29.86
CA ILE A 256 8.60 -0.69 28.97
C ILE A 256 8.32 0.60 29.76
N VAL A 257 7.23 0.66 30.52
CA VAL A 257 6.82 1.82 31.33
C VAL A 257 7.84 2.13 32.44
N ASN A 258 8.38 1.11 33.10
CA ASN A 258 9.42 1.24 34.12
C ASN A 258 10.83 1.52 33.56
N LYS A 259 10.97 1.62 32.22
CA LYS A 259 12.24 1.80 31.48
C LYS A 259 13.25 0.66 31.67
N GLU A 260 12.78 -0.55 31.99
CA GLU A 260 13.57 -1.78 32.14
C GLU A 260 13.90 -2.41 30.76
N THR A 261 14.61 -1.68 29.90
CA THR A 261 14.87 -2.08 28.50
C THR A 261 15.51 -3.46 28.37
N ALA A 262 16.50 -3.79 29.20
CA ALA A 262 17.15 -5.10 29.19
C ALA A 262 16.16 -6.24 29.47
N ALA A 263 15.33 -6.09 30.52
CA ALA A 263 14.34 -7.10 30.88
C ALA A 263 13.21 -7.21 29.84
N ALA A 264 12.84 -6.11 29.18
CA ALA A 264 11.88 -6.12 28.08
C ALA A 264 12.41 -6.87 26.84
N ILE A 265 13.70 -6.73 26.52
CA ILE A 265 14.36 -7.46 25.43
C ILE A 265 14.55 -8.95 25.79
N GLU A 266 14.91 -9.26 27.04
CA GLU A 266 14.95 -10.65 27.52
C GLU A 266 13.58 -11.34 27.42
N LEU A 267 12.50 -10.65 27.80
CA LEU A 267 11.14 -11.16 27.65
C LEU A 267 10.75 -11.33 26.17
N LEU A 268 11.14 -10.40 25.29
CA LEU A 268 10.93 -10.53 23.85
C LEU A 268 11.63 -11.79 23.29
N ASN A 269 12.88 -12.04 23.66
CA ASN A 269 13.60 -13.25 23.23
C ASN A 269 12.89 -14.52 23.72
N GLN A 270 12.39 -14.55 24.96
CA GLN A 270 11.60 -15.69 25.45
C GLN A 270 10.30 -15.91 24.67
N ILE A 271 9.67 -14.86 24.14
CA ILE A 271 8.48 -14.96 23.28
C ILE A 271 8.87 -15.54 21.90
N ILE A 272 10.01 -15.13 21.34
CA ILE A 272 10.55 -15.66 20.08
C ILE A 272 10.93 -17.15 20.23
N ASP A 273 11.59 -17.53 21.33
CA ASP A 273 12.02 -18.90 21.62
C ASP A 273 10.82 -19.87 21.79
N ARG A 274 9.65 -19.35 22.19
CA ARG A 274 8.37 -20.11 22.22
C ARG A 274 7.72 -20.28 20.84
N GLY A 275 8.23 -19.61 19.81
CA GLY A 275 7.71 -19.67 18.45
C GLY A 275 6.54 -18.71 18.16
N ASN A 276 6.25 -17.76 19.05
CA ASN A 276 5.21 -16.75 18.82
C ASN A 276 5.58 -15.82 17.66
N ALA A 277 4.61 -15.47 16.82
CA ALA A 277 4.84 -14.59 15.67
C ALA A 277 4.96 -13.12 16.11
N LEU A 278 6.09 -12.48 15.79
CA LEU A 278 6.36 -11.07 16.12
C LEU A 278 5.29 -10.09 15.62
N SER A 279 4.67 -10.38 14.47
CA SER A 279 3.55 -9.59 13.93
C SER A 279 2.28 -9.71 14.77
N VAL A 280 2.03 -10.88 15.37
CA VAL A 280 0.88 -11.11 16.28
C VAL A 280 1.13 -10.43 17.62
N LEU A 281 2.36 -10.52 18.16
CA LEU A 281 2.76 -9.77 19.36
C LEU A 281 2.57 -8.26 19.17
N LEU A 282 2.97 -7.71 18.03
CA LEU A 282 2.82 -6.29 17.71
C LEU A 282 1.33 -5.88 17.66
N ASP A 283 0.49 -6.71 17.03
CA ASP A 283 -0.95 -6.47 16.94
C ASP A 283 -1.65 -6.56 18.30
N ASP A 284 -1.30 -7.56 19.11
CA ASP A 284 -1.82 -7.72 20.47
C ASP A 284 -1.38 -6.59 21.41
N LEU A 285 -0.14 -6.08 21.26
CA LEU A 285 0.35 -4.94 22.04
C LEU A 285 -0.35 -3.62 21.65
N ILE A 286 -0.57 -3.37 20.34
CA ILE A 286 -1.32 -2.19 19.87
C ILE A 286 -2.76 -2.23 20.38
N GLU A 287 -3.43 -3.39 20.30
CA GLU A 287 -4.80 -3.56 20.77
C GLU A 287 -4.89 -3.43 22.30
N TYR A 288 -3.92 -3.96 23.06
CA TYR A 288 -3.83 -3.77 24.51
C TYR A 288 -3.69 -2.29 24.90
N LEU A 289 -2.81 -1.54 24.24
CA LEU A 289 -2.66 -0.10 24.48
C LEU A 289 -3.92 0.70 24.11
N ARG A 290 -4.58 0.32 23.00
CA ARG A 290 -5.87 0.89 22.60
C ARG A 290 -6.96 0.63 23.65
N GLN A 291 -6.99 -0.56 24.25
CA GLN A 291 -7.94 -0.88 25.32
C GLN A 291 -7.68 -0.04 26.57
N LEU A 292 -6.41 0.12 27.00
CA LEU A 292 -6.05 1.01 28.11
C LEU A 292 -6.47 2.47 27.85
N LEU A 293 -6.20 2.99 26.64
CA LEU A 293 -6.58 4.36 26.24
C LEU A 293 -8.10 4.57 26.29
N LEU A 294 -8.88 3.63 25.72
CA LEU A 294 -10.34 3.72 25.70
C LEU A 294 -10.95 3.62 27.10
N ILE A 295 -10.41 2.76 27.97
CA ILE A 295 -10.85 2.63 29.37
C ILE A 295 -10.58 3.92 30.15
N LYS A 296 -9.44 4.57 29.90
CA LYS A 296 -9.05 5.81 30.58
C LYS A 296 -9.88 7.03 30.15
N GLU A 297 -10.17 7.16 28.86
CA GLU A 297 -10.95 8.28 28.31
C GLU A 297 -12.47 8.12 28.52
N CYS A 298 -13.02 6.94 28.21
CA CYS A 298 -14.47 6.73 28.22
C CYS A 298 -15.01 6.18 29.55
N GLY A 299 -14.13 5.70 30.43
CA GLY A 299 -14.49 4.94 31.63
C GLY A 299 -14.98 3.52 31.29
N GLY A 300 -14.89 2.60 32.25
CA GLY A 300 -15.22 1.17 32.08
C GLY A 300 -16.68 0.82 31.73
N LYS A 301 -17.52 1.78 31.34
CA LYS A 301 -18.95 1.60 30.97
C LYS A 301 -19.24 1.82 29.48
N THR A 302 -18.25 1.58 28.62
CA THR A 302 -18.41 1.81 27.18
C THR A 302 -18.79 0.52 26.45
N SER A 303 -19.89 0.55 25.69
CA SER A 303 -20.32 -0.53 24.76
C SER A 303 -19.35 -0.83 23.62
N VAL A 304 -18.21 -0.12 23.58
CA VAL A 304 -17.10 -0.26 22.63
C VAL A 304 -16.16 -1.43 23.00
N LEU A 305 -16.14 -1.83 24.28
CA LEU A 305 -15.30 -2.92 24.78
C LEU A 305 -16.17 -4.11 25.17
N ASP A 306 -16.30 -5.08 24.27
CA ASP A 306 -16.96 -6.37 24.50
C ASP A 306 -16.00 -7.26 25.33
N LEU A 307 -15.70 -6.89 26.57
CA LEU A 307 -14.73 -7.58 27.47
C LEU A 307 -15.41 -7.97 28.81
N PRO A 308 -14.93 -9.02 29.51
CA PRO A 308 -15.41 -9.38 30.85
C PRO A 308 -15.15 -8.28 31.89
N GLU A 309 -16.07 -8.11 32.84
CA GLU A 309 -15.98 -7.06 33.88
C GLU A 309 -14.69 -7.16 34.71
N GLU A 310 -14.26 -8.37 35.09
CA GLU A 310 -13.00 -8.62 35.81
C GLU A 310 -11.78 -8.05 35.06
N ARG A 311 -11.74 -8.22 33.73
CA ARG A 311 -10.62 -7.72 32.90
C ARG A 311 -10.66 -6.20 32.74
N ILE A 312 -11.83 -5.58 32.82
CA ILE A 312 -11.98 -4.12 32.82
C ILE A 312 -11.41 -3.53 34.11
N GLU A 313 -11.59 -4.19 35.27
CA GLU A 313 -11.00 -3.75 36.54
C GLU A 313 -9.47 -3.83 36.55
N GLU A 314 -8.88 -4.92 36.03
CA GLU A 314 -7.43 -5.03 35.86
C GLU A 314 -6.86 -3.91 34.97
N LEU A 315 -7.47 -3.70 33.80
CA LEU A 315 -7.06 -2.66 32.85
C LEU A 315 -7.25 -1.24 33.42
N LEU A 316 -8.26 -1.00 34.27
CA LEU A 316 -8.42 0.25 34.99
C LEU A 316 -7.23 0.51 35.93
N GLN A 317 -6.79 -0.50 36.70
CA GLN A 317 -5.62 -0.36 37.59
C GLN A 317 -4.33 -0.06 36.81
N GLU A 318 -4.09 -0.75 35.69
CA GLU A 318 -2.93 -0.50 34.83
C GLU A 318 -2.99 0.89 34.15
N SER A 319 -4.17 1.32 33.67
CA SER A 319 -4.34 2.61 32.99
C SER A 319 -4.05 3.83 33.88
N ASN A 320 -4.16 3.67 35.21
CA ASN A 320 -3.84 4.73 36.17
C ASN A 320 -2.32 4.99 36.29
N LYS A 321 -1.46 4.06 35.88
CA LYS A 321 0.01 4.19 35.96
C LYS A 321 0.61 5.05 34.84
N VAL A 322 -0.12 5.29 33.74
CA VAL A 322 0.45 5.81 32.49
C VAL A 322 -0.39 6.94 31.89
N ASP A 323 0.24 8.05 31.51
CA ASP A 323 -0.44 9.20 30.90
C ASP A 323 -1.00 8.93 29.50
N ILE A 324 -2.13 9.58 29.19
CA ILE A 324 -2.82 9.50 27.89
C ILE A 324 -1.88 9.86 26.74
N SER A 325 -1.10 10.93 26.89
CA SER A 325 -0.11 11.37 25.90
C SER A 325 0.96 10.30 25.62
N LEU A 326 1.37 9.53 26.64
CA LEU A 326 2.34 8.46 26.48
C LEU A 326 1.72 7.28 25.71
N LEU A 327 0.48 6.90 26.05
CA LEU A 327 -0.27 5.84 25.34
C LEU A 327 -0.46 6.18 23.86
N ILE A 328 -0.78 7.43 23.52
CA ILE A 328 -0.91 7.89 22.13
C ILE A 328 0.43 7.76 21.40
N ASN A 329 1.52 8.28 21.96
CA ASN A 329 2.86 8.16 21.36
C ASN A 329 3.28 6.69 21.16
N PHE A 330 2.95 5.81 22.11
CA PHE A 330 3.23 4.38 22.01
C PHE A 330 2.46 3.72 20.86
N ILE A 331 1.17 4.03 20.72
CA ILE A 331 0.34 3.52 19.62
C ILE A 331 0.83 4.05 18.27
N GLU A 332 1.25 5.32 18.18
CA GLU A 332 1.78 5.91 16.95
C GLU A 332 3.09 5.24 16.49
N GLU A 333 4.07 5.09 17.39
CA GLU A 333 5.36 4.46 17.07
C GLU A 333 5.18 2.97 16.68
N LEU A 334 4.39 2.20 17.44
CA LEU A 334 4.08 0.81 17.12
C LEU A 334 3.31 0.67 15.80
N THR A 335 2.41 1.62 15.49
CA THR A 335 1.69 1.65 14.21
C THR A 335 2.62 2.02 13.04
N SER A 336 3.67 2.83 13.28
CA SER A 336 4.72 3.07 12.28
C SER A 336 5.54 1.80 12.04
N ILE A 337 6.02 1.17 13.10
CA ILE A 337 6.75 -0.10 13.06
C ILE A 337 5.95 -1.17 12.31
N LYS A 338 4.63 -1.27 12.55
CA LYS A 338 3.74 -2.22 11.86
C LYS A 338 3.71 -2.03 10.34
N LYS A 339 3.88 -0.81 9.83
CA LYS A 339 3.96 -0.54 8.37
C LYS A 339 5.28 -1.06 7.81
N ASP A 340 6.38 -0.81 8.52
CA ASP A 340 7.73 -1.20 8.10
C ASP A 340 7.95 -2.73 8.22
N PHE A 341 7.24 -3.39 9.14
CA PHE A 341 7.20 -4.85 9.33
C PHE A 341 6.87 -5.64 8.05
N VAL A 342 6.11 -5.04 7.11
CA VAL A 342 5.71 -5.69 5.85
C VAL A 342 6.86 -5.74 4.83
N PHE A 343 7.86 -4.87 4.96
CA PHE A 343 8.93 -4.68 3.97
C PHE A 343 10.33 -5.06 4.49
N THR A 344 10.47 -5.39 5.78
CA THR A 344 11.76 -5.74 6.39
C THR A 344 12.07 -7.23 6.33
N GLU A 345 13.33 -7.58 6.05
CA GLU A 345 13.85 -8.94 6.18
C GLU A 345 14.21 -9.31 7.63
N GLN A 346 14.26 -8.31 8.53
CA GLN A 346 14.67 -8.49 9.94
C GLN A 346 13.64 -7.87 10.91
N PRO A 347 12.46 -8.50 11.13
CA PRO A 347 11.41 -7.95 11.98
C PRO A 347 11.80 -7.82 13.46
N GLN A 348 12.67 -8.70 13.95
CA GLN A 348 13.15 -8.70 15.35
C GLN A 348 13.88 -7.40 15.68
N ILE A 349 14.89 -7.02 14.90
CA ILE A 349 15.69 -5.81 15.13
C ILE A 349 14.80 -4.56 15.12
N LEU A 350 13.83 -4.51 14.20
CA LEU A 350 12.89 -3.41 14.11
C LEU A 350 12.01 -3.28 15.37
N LEU A 351 11.56 -4.40 15.96
CA LEU A 351 10.79 -4.40 17.20
C LEU A 351 11.66 -4.10 18.43
N GLU A 352 12.89 -4.61 18.51
CA GLU A 352 13.86 -4.28 19.56
C GLU A 352 14.17 -2.77 19.57
N MET A 353 14.45 -2.18 18.40
CA MET A 353 14.61 -0.73 18.25
C MET A 353 13.34 0.03 18.67
N GLY A 354 12.16 -0.51 18.36
CA GLY A 354 10.87 0.01 18.82
C GLY A 354 10.75 0.03 20.35
N ILE A 355 11.00 -1.09 21.02
CA ILE A 355 10.96 -1.21 22.48
C ILE A 355 11.94 -0.24 23.14
N ILE A 356 13.16 -0.10 22.60
CA ILE A 356 14.16 0.85 23.09
C ILE A 356 13.67 2.30 22.95
N LYS A 357 13.06 2.68 21.81
CA LYS A 357 12.44 4.00 21.64
C LYS A 357 11.29 4.24 22.61
N LEU A 358 10.39 3.26 22.78
CA LEU A 358 9.23 3.36 23.67
C LEU A 358 9.65 3.62 25.13
N ALA A 359 10.65 2.89 25.62
CA ALA A 359 11.22 3.10 26.95
C ALA A 359 12.00 4.42 27.10
N ALA A 360 12.43 5.03 25.98
CA ALA A 360 13.12 6.32 25.96
C ALA A 360 12.17 7.53 25.88
N LEU A 361 10.87 7.34 25.56
CA LEU A 361 9.87 8.41 25.56
C LEU A 361 9.52 8.80 27.00
N ASP A 362 9.74 10.07 27.36
CA ASP A 362 9.36 10.60 28.67
C ASP A 362 7.93 11.15 28.72
N GLN A 363 7.29 11.08 29.89
CA GLN A 363 5.88 11.50 30.14
C GLN A 363 5.58 12.99 29.88
N GLY A 364 6.53 13.80 29.41
CA GLY A 364 6.33 15.22 29.17
C GLY A 364 7.18 15.87 28.09
N ASP A 365 7.96 15.11 27.31
CA ASP A 365 9.10 15.63 26.54
C ASP A 365 8.77 16.82 25.62
N SER A 366 7.59 16.83 24.99
CA SER A 366 7.15 17.99 24.21
C SER A 366 7.09 19.27 25.06
N LEU A 367 6.30 19.27 26.15
CA LEU A 367 6.01 20.49 26.90
C LEU A 367 7.07 20.81 27.96
N THR A 368 7.70 19.81 28.59
CA THR A 368 8.72 20.02 29.62
C THR A 368 10.10 20.31 29.02
N ALA A 369 10.47 19.69 27.90
CA ALA A 369 11.72 20.05 27.20
C ALA A 369 11.58 21.39 26.45
N LEU A 370 10.39 21.77 25.98
CA LEU A 370 10.13 23.15 25.54
C LEU A 370 10.20 24.13 26.72
N LYS A 371 9.57 23.84 27.86
CA LYS A 371 9.66 24.72 29.05
C LYS A 371 11.09 24.86 29.57
N SER A 372 11.90 23.79 29.58
CA SER A 372 13.30 23.87 30.03
C SER A 372 14.18 24.62 29.02
N ARG A 373 13.97 24.41 27.71
CA ARG A 373 14.61 25.22 26.66
C ARG A 373 14.22 26.69 26.75
N ILE A 374 12.92 27.01 26.86
CA ILE A 374 12.41 28.37 27.01
C ILE A 374 12.97 29.01 28.29
N ALA A 375 12.93 28.33 29.43
CA ALA A 375 13.53 28.84 30.66
C ALA A 375 15.04 29.08 30.54
N SER A 376 15.78 28.20 29.85
CA SER A 376 17.22 28.39 29.59
C SER A 376 17.50 29.58 28.66
N LEU A 377 16.62 29.80 27.66
CA LEU A 377 16.70 30.93 26.74
C LEU A 377 16.33 32.24 27.45
N GLU A 378 15.26 32.26 28.26
CA GLU A 378 14.87 33.42 29.08
C GLU A 378 15.95 33.80 30.10
N LEU A 379 16.62 32.82 30.70
CA LEU A 379 17.72 33.06 31.64
C LEU A 379 18.96 33.61 30.92
N ALA A 380 19.34 33.04 29.76
CA ALA A 380 20.40 33.58 28.91
C ALA A 380 20.07 34.99 28.37
N LEU A 381 18.81 35.26 28.07
CA LEU A 381 18.34 36.56 27.54
C LEU A 381 18.28 37.61 28.66
N LYS A 382 17.94 37.23 29.90
CA LYS A 382 18.14 38.08 31.10
C LYS A 382 19.62 38.35 31.39
N GLU A 383 20.50 37.35 31.31
CA GLU A 383 21.95 37.56 31.47
C GLU A 383 22.54 38.50 30.40
N LEU A 384 22.03 38.45 29.16
CA LEU A 384 22.37 39.40 28.09
C LEU A 384 21.83 40.82 28.34
N LEU A 385 20.58 40.96 28.83
CA LEU A 385 19.96 42.25 29.13
C LEU A 385 20.52 42.94 30.38
N GLU A 386 20.93 42.18 31.40
CA GLU A 386 21.49 42.74 32.65
C GLU A 386 22.95 43.22 32.53
N GLY A 387 23.55 43.16 31.34
CA GLY A 387 24.84 43.80 31.03
C GLY A 387 26.06 43.25 31.78
N LYS A 388 25.91 42.17 32.56
CA LYS A 388 27.00 41.54 33.29
C LYS A 388 27.77 40.58 32.41
N ARG A 389 28.69 41.12 31.60
CA ARG A 389 29.86 40.37 31.11
C ARG A 389 30.75 39.93 32.28
N LYS A 390 30.31 38.90 33.03
CA LYS A 390 31.24 38.06 33.78
C LYS A 390 31.76 37.00 32.82
N ALA A 391 33.04 37.12 32.46
CA ALA A 391 33.75 36.04 31.79
C ALA A 391 33.62 34.77 32.65
N ARG A 392 32.98 33.74 32.12
CA ARG A 392 32.93 32.42 32.76
C ARG A 392 34.19 31.64 32.36
N PRO A 393 34.86 30.93 33.29
CA PRO A 393 36.05 30.15 32.95
C PRO A 393 35.71 29.04 31.95
N PRO A 394 36.71 28.51 31.21
CA PRO A 394 36.49 27.33 30.37
C PRO A 394 36.11 26.14 31.26
N VAL A 395 34.93 25.57 31.03
CA VAL A 395 34.59 24.26 31.59
C VAL A 395 35.27 23.22 30.71
N SER A 396 36.42 22.74 31.18
CA SER A 396 37.10 21.57 30.64
C SER A 396 36.20 20.34 30.78
N VAL A 397 35.95 19.65 29.68
CA VAL A 397 35.59 18.23 29.72
C VAL A 397 36.91 17.46 29.79
N ASP A 398 37.12 16.74 30.88
CA ASP A 398 38.32 15.93 31.08
C ASP A 398 38.46 14.87 29.99
N LYS A 399 39.63 14.86 29.35
CA LYS A 399 40.21 13.68 28.71
C LYS A 399 41.56 13.40 29.37
N GLN A 400 41.58 12.44 30.28
CA GLN A 400 42.78 11.73 30.72
C GLN A 400 42.55 10.23 30.49
N GLY A 401 43.51 9.41 30.06
CA GLY A 401 44.83 9.67 29.45
C GLY A 401 45.03 8.62 28.34
N GLY A 402 46.19 8.36 27.74
CA GLY A 402 47.57 8.90 27.72
C GLY A 402 48.24 8.29 26.46
N GLN A 403 49.50 8.50 26.06
CA GLN A 403 50.68 9.12 26.67
C GLN A 403 51.61 9.69 25.56
N GLU A 404 52.46 10.64 25.96
CA GLU A 404 53.86 10.85 25.53
C GLU A 404 54.23 11.25 24.08
N ALA A 405 54.45 12.56 23.97
CA ALA A 405 55.34 13.30 23.08
C ALA A 405 56.67 12.65 22.63
N LYS A 406 57.15 13.03 21.43
CA LYS A 406 58.36 13.89 21.25
C LYS A 406 58.74 14.22 19.78
N THR A 407 59.02 15.51 19.53
CA THR A 407 60.06 16.10 18.66
C THR A 407 60.25 15.76 17.15
N VAL A 408 60.18 16.82 16.33
CA VAL A 408 61.22 17.30 15.36
C VAL A 408 61.30 16.73 13.91
N ASN A 409 61.19 17.67 12.95
CA ASN A 409 61.75 17.82 11.58
C ASN A 409 61.69 16.73 10.49
N ASN A 410 61.20 17.17 9.31
CA ASN A 410 61.76 17.00 7.96
C ASN A 410 62.76 15.86 7.69
N THR A 411 62.42 14.93 6.78
CA THR A 411 62.94 14.88 5.38
C THR A 411 62.29 13.75 4.54
N LYS A 412 62.58 13.73 3.22
CA LYS A 412 62.04 12.80 2.21
C LYS A 412 62.53 11.34 2.35
N PRO A 413 61.80 10.36 1.76
CA PRO A 413 62.17 8.94 1.79
C PRO A 413 63.13 8.49 0.67
N SER A 414 63.92 7.44 0.93
CA SER A 414 64.54 6.56 -0.08
C SER A 414 64.77 5.15 0.52
N VAL A 415 64.07 4.11 0.06
CA VAL A 415 64.43 3.10 -0.98
C VAL A 415 65.32 1.95 -0.45
N ILE A 416 65.17 0.76 -1.08
CA ILE A 416 65.92 -0.53 -0.98
C ILE A 416 65.22 -1.55 -0.06
N GLU A 417 64.33 -2.41 -0.61
CA GLU A 417 64.57 -3.79 -1.12
C GLU A 417 64.73 -4.82 0.03
N ASP A 418 64.31 -6.10 -0.02
CA ASP A 418 63.64 -6.96 -1.03
C ASP A 418 62.92 -8.12 -0.26
N LYS A 419 62.36 -9.23 -0.77
CA LYS A 419 62.22 -9.87 -2.11
C LYS A 419 60.91 -10.69 -2.09
N SER A 420 60.07 -10.64 -3.13
CA SER A 420 59.76 -11.74 -4.09
C SER A 420 58.95 -12.94 -3.55
N GLU A 421 58.20 -13.72 -4.33
CA GLU A 421 58.17 -14.02 -5.78
C GLU A 421 56.75 -14.59 -6.13
N ASP A 422 56.18 -14.62 -7.33
CA ASP A 422 56.35 -13.95 -8.63
C ASP A 422 55.32 -14.53 -9.64
N LYS A 423 55.26 -13.92 -10.84
CA LYS A 423 54.82 -14.47 -12.15
C LYS A 423 53.40 -14.16 -12.67
N LYS A 424 53.23 -13.70 -13.93
CA LYS A 424 54.08 -12.87 -14.83
C LYS A 424 53.33 -12.49 -16.12
N ASN A 425 53.96 -11.60 -16.91
CA ASN A 425 53.67 -11.18 -18.30
C ASN A 425 52.60 -10.07 -18.44
N VAL A 426 52.90 -8.80 -18.76
CA VAL A 426 53.91 -8.14 -19.65
C VAL A 426 53.56 -8.39 -21.13
N VAL A 427 53.37 -7.37 -21.99
CA VAL A 427 54.40 -6.55 -22.67
C VAL A 427 53.90 -5.16 -23.16
N LYS A 428 54.62 -4.09 -22.73
CA LYS A 428 55.10 -2.84 -23.42
C LYS A 428 54.27 -2.12 -24.50
N LYS A 429 54.55 -0.85 -24.87
CA LYS A 429 55.10 0.40 -24.25
C LYS A 429 55.33 1.40 -25.42
N LYS A 430 54.99 2.68 -25.29
CA LYS A 430 55.74 3.80 -25.93
C LYS A 430 55.39 5.16 -25.33
N GLU A 431 56.40 5.88 -24.86
CA GLU A 431 56.31 7.30 -24.46
C GLU A 431 56.58 8.23 -25.66
N ARG A 432 56.09 9.47 -25.56
CA ARG A 432 56.84 10.69 -25.91
C ARG A 432 56.23 11.93 -25.25
N ASP A 433 57.10 12.84 -24.79
CA ASP A 433 56.77 14.14 -24.19
C ASP A 433 56.12 15.12 -25.18
N THR A 434 55.37 16.11 -24.67
CA THR A 434 55.87 17.51 -24.47
C THR A 434 54.79 18.43 -23.91
N GLY A 435 55.17 19.27 -22.93
CA GLY A 435 54.76 20.69 -22.83
C GLY A 435 53.33 21.04 -22.35
N PRO A 436 53.13 22.17 -21.66
CA PRO A 436 51.82 22.60 -21.15
C PRO A 436 51.10 23.63 -22.04
N ALA A 437 49.80 23.78 -21.76
CA ALA A 437 48.87 24.85 -22.13
C ALA A 437 47.99 24.67 -23.40
N GLU A 438 46.79 25.26 -23.28
CA GLU A 438 45.74 25.57 -24.27
C GLU A 438 44.51 24.64 -24.33
N ASN A 439 43.35 25.28 -24.56
CA ASN A 439 42.01 24.78 -24.25
C ASN A 439 41.62 23.55 -25.09
N SER A 440 41.38 22.42 -24.42
CA SER A 440 40.86 21.20 -25.05
C SER A 440 39.33 21.19 -25.05
N ASN A 441 38.73 21.62 -26.17
CA ASN A 441 37.31 21.38 -26.42
C ASN A 441 37.04 19.88 -26.49
N ILE A 442 36.16 19.37 -25.62
CA ILE A 442 35.72 17.97 -25.66
C ILE A 442 34.99 17.73 -26.98
N THR A 443 35.50 16.79 -27.78
CA THR A 443 34.87 16.44 -29.06
C THR A 443 33.87 15.30 -28.85
N ILE A 444 32.69 15.38 -29.47
CA ILE A 444 31.62 14.38 -29.32
C ILE A 444 32.08 12.93 -29.60
N GLU A 445 33.04 12.77 -30.52
CA GLU A 445 33.63 11.50 -30.92
C GLU A 445 34.35 10.82 -29.74
N GLN A 446 35.10 11.59 -28.93
CA GLN A 446 35.77 11.10 -27.72
C GLN A 446 34.76 10.63 -26.66
N VAL A 447 33.63 11.32 -26.52
CA VAL A 447 32.56 10.92 -25.60
C VAL A 447 31.88 9.63 -26.07
N ARG A 448 31.69 9.44 -27.38
CA ARG A 448 31.13 8.21 -27.95
C ARG A 448 32.05 7.00 -27.76
N GLU A 449 33.36 7.17 -27.94
CA GLU A 449 34.34 6.10 -27.68
C GLU A 449 34.41 5.71 -26.19
N LEU A 450 34.31 6.68 -25.28
CA LEU A 450 34.39 6.44 -23.83
C LEU A 450 33.03 6.07 -23.19
N TRP A 451 31.91 6.17 -23.92
CA TRP A 451 30.58 5.85 -23.42
C TRP A 451 30.43 4.43 -22.80
N PRO A 452 30.98 3.35 -23.39
CA PRO A 452 30.93 2.03 -22.78
C PRO A 452 31.65 1.97 -21.42
N VAL A 453 32.80 2.64 -21.29
CA VAL A 453 33.60 2.71 -20.06
C VAL A 453 32.89 3.51 -18.97
N ILE A 454 32.15 4.56 -19.35
CA ILE A 454 31.28 5.33 -18.45
C ILE A 454 30.16 4.41 -17.93
N LEU A 455 29.50 3.65 -18.81
CA LEU A 455 28.44 2.73 -18.41
C LEU A 455 28.94 1.64 -17.45
N GLU A 456 30.13 1.06 -17.66
CA GLU A 456 30.70 0.08 -16.72
C GLU A 456 31.01 0.70 -15.35
N LYS A 457 31.62 1.90 -15.29
CA LYS A 457 31.86 2.59 -14.00
C LYS A 457 30.59 3.06 -13.28
N ILE A 458 29.49 3.25 -14.01
CA ILE A 458 28.17 3.50 -13.40
C ILE A 458 27.60 2.18 -12.85
N LYS A 459 27.74 1.06 -13.57
CA LYS A 459 27.32 -0.28 -13.11
C LYS A 459 27.95 -0.68 -11.77
N GLU A 460 29.23 -0.35 -11.56
CA GLU A 460 29.95 -0.58 -10.30
C GLU A 460 29.36 0.18 -9.09
N LYS A 461 28.62 1.27 -9.33
CA LYS A 461 28.04 2.12 -8.27
C LYS A 461 26.53 1.95 -8.12
N ASP A 462 25.81 1.83 -9.23
CA ASP A 462 24.35 1.67 -9.26
C ASP A 462 23.88 1.01 -10.56
N ILE A 463 23.52 -0.27 -10.46
CA ILE A 463 23.02 -1.10 -11.57
C ILE A 463 21.75 -0.50 -12.18
N SER A 464 20.90 0.16 -11.39
CA SER A 464 19.63 0.73 -11.87
C SER A 464 19.87 1.95 -12.77
N VAL A 465 20.82 2.82 -12.39
CA VAL A 465 21.18 4.01 -13.17
C VAL A 465 21.85 3.63 -14.49
N GLN A 466 22.66 2.56 -14.49
CA GLN A 466 23.24 2.02 -15.71
C GLN A 466 22.18 1.49 -16.68
N ALA A 467 21.14 0.80 -16.18
CA ALA A 467 20.05 0.31 -17.02
C ALA A 467 19.27 1.44 -17.71
N TYR A 468 19.03 2.57 -17.02
CA TYR A 468 18.39 3.74 -17.65
C TYR A 468 19.30 4.43 -18.67
N LEU A 469 20.60 4.61 -18.36
CA LEU A 469 21.55 5.28 -19.25
C LEU A 469 21.95 4.45 -20.48
N LEU A 470 21.81 3.12 -20.44
CA LEU A 470 22.07 2.24 -21.59
C LEU A 470 21.11 2.51 -22.76
N GLU A 471 19.97 3.13 -22.48
CA GLU A 471 18.95 3.52 -23.47
C GLU A 471 19.06 4.98 -23.93
N GLY A 472 19.92 5.78 -23.29
CA GLY A 472 20.26 7.14 -23.70
C GLY A 472 21.54 7.18 -24.53
N LYS A 473 21.61 8.09 -25.51
CA LYS A 473 22.79 8.24 -26.38
C LYS A 473 23.34 9.67 -26.36
N PRO A 474 24.67 9.88 -26.34
CA PRO A 474 25.27 11.20 -26.44
C PRO A 474 25.08 11.79 -27.85
N GLU A 475 24.36 12.92 -27.89
CA GLU A 475 23.87 13.56 -29.12
C GLU A 475 24.73 14.75 -29.54
N ALA A 476 25.10 15.63 -28.61
CA ALA A 476 25.96 16.79 -28.84
C ALA A 476 26.82 17.14 -27.62
N VAL A 477 27.95 17.81 -27.87
CA VAL A 477 28.75 18.51 -26.85
C VAL A 477 28.96 19.95 -27.31
N ILE A 478 28.51 20.91 -26.52
CA ILE A 478 28.64 22.35 -26.80
C ILE A 478 29.06 23.02 -25.49
N ASP A 479 30.16 23.78 -25.48
CA ASP A 479 30.67 24.54 -24.32
C ASP A 479 30.66 23.77 -22.98
N ASN A 480 31.24 22.56 -22.97
CA ASN A 480 31.27 21.64 -21.83
C ASN A 480 29.90 21.12 -21.33
N CYS A 481 28.82 21.34 -22.08
CA CYS A 481 27.52 20.73 -21.86
C CYS A 481 27.36 19.50 -22.77
N LEU A 482 27.15 18.32 -22.17
CA LEU A 482 26.86 17.07 -22.86
C LEU A 482 25.34 16.84 -22.90
N SER A 483 24.76 16.77 -24.11
CA SER A 483 23.37 16.33 -24.29
C SER A 483 23.28 14.81 -24.47
N ILE A 484 22.36 14.20 -23.74
CA ILE A 484 22.02 12.78 -23.84
C ILE A 484 20.54 12.69 -24.25
N GLU A 485 20.31 12.12 -25.43
CA GLU A 485 18.99 11.94 -26.04
C GLU A 485 18.38 10.59 -25.62
N PHE A 486 17.09 10.60 -25.25
CA PHE A 486 16.28 9.41 -24.99
C PHE A 486 15.15 9.25 -26.03
N PRO A 487 14.71 8.02 -26.35
CA PRO A 487 13.55 7.75 -27.20
C PRO A 487 12.23 8.31 -26.63
N GLU A 488 11.32 8.73 -27.51
CA GLU A 488 10.01 9.34 -27.18
C GLU A 488 9.19 8.54 -26.16
N ASP A 489 9.12 7.22 -26.31
CA ASP A 489 8.32 6.32 -25.44
C ASP A 489 8.84 6.20 -23.98
N LYS A 490 9.99 6.81 -23.64
CA LYS A 490 10.73 6.50 -22.40
C LYS A 490 11.02 7.71 -21.49
N GLY A 491 10.07 8.64 -21.41
CA GLY A 491 10.12 9.77 -20.47
C GLY A 491 10.34 9.39 -18.99
N PHE A 492 9.92 8.20 -18.55
CA PHE A 492 10.21 7.69 -17.20
C PHE A 492 11.72 7.48 -16.97
N HIS A 493 12.46 7.03 -17.99
CA HIS A 493 13.90 6.72 -17.87
C HIS A 493 14.72 8.02 -17.84
N LYS A 494 14.36 9.02 -18.65
CA LYS A 494 14.86 10.41 -18.55
C LYS A 494 14.70 10.95 -17.13
N ASN A 495 13.50 10.83 -16.55
CA ASN A 495 13.21 11.33 -15.20
C ASN A 495 13.92 10.53 -14.10
N ALA A 496 14.08 9.22 -14.26
CA ALA A 496 14.82 8.37 -13.31
C ALA A 496 16.33 8.67 -13.31
N ALA A 497 16.93 8.89 -14.49
CA ALA A 497 18.32 9.31 -14.63
C ALA A 497 18.54 10.73 -14.08
N ALA A 498 17.62 11.66 -14.36
CA ALA A 498 17.68 13.04 -13.86
C ALA A 498 17.71 13.13 -12.32
N ARG A 499 17.01 12.22 -11.61
CA ARG A 499 17.01 12.16 -10.13
C ARG A 499 18.38 11.80 -9.50
N LYS A 500 19.34 11.30 -10.28
CA LYS A 500 20.70 10.93 -9.80
C LYS A 500 21.81 11.63 -10.60
N LEU A 501 21.55 12.85 -11.11
CA LEU A 501 22.48 13.70 -11.86
C LEU A 501 23.87 13.79 -11.21
N ASP A 502 23.98 13.99 -9.90
CA ASP A 502 25.26 14.15 -9.21
C ASP A 502 26.18 12.93 -9.28
N LEU A 503 25.59 11.72 -9.31
CA LEU A 503 26.36 10.47 -9.40
C LEU A 503 26.88 10.30 -10.83
N VAL A 504 26.02 10.53 -11.82
CA VAL A 504 26.37 10.47 -13.24
C VAL A 504 27.44 11.52 -13.58
N LYS A 505 27.25 12.78 -13.13
CA LYS A 505 28.22 13.86 -13.29
C LYS A 505 29.57 13.49 -12.67
N LYS A 506 29.62 13.02 -11.43
CA LYS A 506 30.88 12.59 -10.78
C LYS A 506 31.61 11.50 -11.56
N VAL A 507 30.90 10.50 -12.10
CA VAL A 507 31.55 9.44 -12.90
C VAL A 507 32.06 9.98 -14.24
N ILE A 508 31.29 10.83 -14.92
CA ILE A 508 31.70 11.45 -16.19
C ILE A 508 32.90 12.37 -16.00
N THR A 509 32.93 13.25 -14.99
CA THR A 509 34.10 14.08 -14.63
C THR A 509 35.32 13.22 -14.29
N THR A 510 35.14 12.04 -13.67
CA THR A 510 36.23 11.10 -13.36
C THR A 510 36.79 10.39 -14.61
N VAL A 511 36.01 10.28 -15.70
CA VAL A 511 36.43 9.62 -16.95
C VAL A 511 36.95 10.61 -17.98
N LEU A 512 36.33 11.78 -18.11
CA LEU A 512 36.71 12.83 -19.06
C LEU A 512 37.72 13.86 -18.50
N GLY A 513 37.99 13.83 -17.19
CA GLY A 513 38.94 14.73 -16.52
C GLY A 513 38.53 16.21 -16.48
N THR A 514 37.28 16.52 -16.87
CA THR A 514 36.75 17.87 -17.08
C THR A 514 35.33 17.99 -16.54
N ASP A 515 34.98 19.13 -15.95
CA ASP A 515 33.67 19.32 -15.30
C ASP A 515 32.59 19.67 -16.32
N CYS A 516 31.79 18.67 -16.71
CA CYS A 516 30.74 18.82 -17.73
C CYS A 516 29.36 19.06 -17.09
N GLN A 517 28.54 19.91 -17.70
CA GLN A 517 27.10 19.94 -17.40
C GLN A 517 26.36 18.88 -18.22
N LEU A 518 25.27 18.33 -17.68
CA LEU A 518 24.50 17.24 -18.31
C LEU A 518 23.08 17.72 -18.61
N VAL A 519 22.65 17.58 -19.85
CA VAL A 519 21.29 17.90 -20.30
C VAL A 519 20.65 16.64 -20.89
N PHE A 520 19.49 16.25 -20.38
CA PHE A 520 18.74 15.11 -20.89
C PHE A 520 17.62 15.60 -21.82
N LYS A 521 17.64 15.21 -23.09
CA LYS A 521 16.61 15.53 -24.09
C LYS A 521 15.76 14.31 -24.43
N LEU A 522 14.51 14.53 -24.82
CA LEU A 522 13.71 13.56 -25.56
C LEU A 522 13.81 13.91 -27.04
N ARG A 523 13.88 12.87 -27.88
CA ARG A 523 13.73 13.02 -29.33
C ARG A 523 12.42 13.78 -29.62
N GLY A 524 12.50 14.80 -30.48
CA GLY A 524 11.35 15.65 -30.85
C GLY A 524 11.13 16.94 -30.04
N GLU A 525 11.89 17.22 -28.96
CA GLU A 525 11.68 18.44 -28.13
C GLU A 525 11.98 19.78 -28.86
N GLU A 526 12.66 19.80 -30.02
CA GLU A 526 13.07 21.03 -30.71
C GLU A 526 11.91 21.89 -31.27
N LEU A 527 10.78 21.27 -31.63
CA LEU A 527 9.60 22.00 -32.15
C LEU A 527 8.82 22.77 -31.08
N ALA A 528 9.02 22.44 -29.80
CA ALA A 528 8.33 23.09 -28.68
C ALA A 528 9.07 24.33 -28.15
N GLU A 529 10.41 24.31 -28.11
CA GLU A 529 11.21 25.44 -27.64
C GLU A 529 11.30 26.58 -28.67
N ALA A 530 11.30 26.27 -29.98
CA ALA A 530 11.26 27.29 -31.03
C ALA A 530 9.98 28.14 -30.95
N LYS A 531 8.80 27.49 -30.89
CA LYS A 531 7.50 28.18 -30.76
C LYS A 531 7.38 28.98 -29.48
N LYS A 532 7.96 28.51 -28.36
CA LYS A 532 7.95 29.26 -27.10
C LYS A 532 8.74 30.57 -27.17
N LYS A 533 9.84 30.62 -27.92
CA LYS A 533 10.62 31.85 -28.09
C LYS A 533 9.88 32.90 -28.93
N GLU A 534 9.25 32.48 -30.03
CA GLU A 534 8.42 33.38 -30.86
C GLU A 534 7.25 33.98 -30.05
N LEU A 535 6.61 33.18 -29.19
CA LEU A 535 5.53 33.65 -28.31
C LEU A 535 6.01 34.68 -27.26
N THR A 536 7.17 34.46 -26.63
CA THR A 536 7.68 35.39 -25.60
C THR A 536 8.23 36.72 -26.13
N GLU A 537 8.68 36.79 -27.38
CA GLU A 537 9.08 38.07 -27.98
C GLU A 537 7.84 38.92 -28.36
N GLN A 538 6.75 38.29 -28.80
CA GLN A 538 5.50 38.99 -29.16
C GLN A 538 4.72 39.52 -27.96
N GLU A 539 4.72 38.84 -26.81
CA GLU A 539 4.05 39.30 -25.58
C GLU A 539 4.68 40.57 -24.97
N SER A 540 5.89 40.96 -25.41
CA SER A 540 6.55 42.18 -24.94
C SER A 540 6.08 43.46 -25.64
N ASN A 541 5.30 43.34 -26.72
CA ASN A 541 4.96 44.46 -27.60
C ASN A 541 3.52 44.36 -28.17
N ASN A 542 2.52 44.44 -27.29
CA ASN A 542 1.28 45.20 -27.53
C ASN A 542 0.35 45.13 -26.30
N GLY A 543 -0.02 46.31 -25.78
CA GLY A 543 -1.24 46.43 -24.99
C GLY A 543 -2.37 46.88 -25.91
N ASP A 544 -3.46 46.12 -25.97
CA ASP A 544 -4.82 46.63 -25.76
C ASP A 544 -5.82 45.47 -25.71
N ARG A 545 -7.04 45.75 -25.21
CA ARG A 545 -8.03 44.73 -24.83
C ARG A 545 -9.21 44.67 -25.82
N GLU A 546 -9.85 43.50 -25.82
CA GLU A 546 -11.25 43.18 -26.22
C GLU A 546 -11.49 42.30 -27.47
N ASP A 547 -10.68 42.31 -28.53
CA ASP A 547 -10.97 41.48 -29.74
C ASP A 547 -10.69 39.96 -29.60
N ASN A 548 -9.92 39.52 -28.61
CA ASN A 548 -9.37 38.16 -28.53
C ASN A 548 -10.34 37.04 -28.08
N ARG A 549 -11.66 37.29 -28.03
CA ARG A 549 -12.64 36.28 -27.57
C ARG A 549 -13.26 35.45 -28.68
N ASP A 550 -13.64 36.06 -29.80
CA ASP A 550 -14.34 35.34 -30.87
C ASP A 550 -13.42 34.33 -31.58
N ASP A 551 -12.17 34.72 -31.86
CA ASP A 551 -11.12 33.86 -32.46
C ASP A 551 -10.79 32.61 -31.61
N LEU A 552 -10.95 32.70 -30.29
CA LEU A 552 -10.78 31.54 -29.38
C LEU A 552 -11.97 30.59 -29.40
N VAL A 553 -13.19 31.11 -29.64
CA VAL A 553 -14.41 30.29 -29.76
C VAL A 553 -14.44 29.57 -31.10
N ASP A 554 -14.08 30.26 -32.19
CA ASP A 554 -14.06 29.68 -33.54
C ASP A 554 -13.00 28.57 -33.66
N ARG A 555 -11.80 28.75 -33.09
CA ARG A 555 -10.78 27.69 -33.06
C ARG A 555 -11.17 26.46 -32.24
N VAL A 556 -12.04 26.63 -31.23
CA VAL A 556 -12.58 25.50 -30.45
C VAL A 556 -13.71 24.82 -31.22
N ALA A 557 -14.54 25.56 -31.96
CA ALA A 557 -15.55 25.02 -32.86
C ALA A 557 -14.91 24.15 -33.97
N ASP A 558 -13.85 24.65 -34.62
CA ASP A 558 -13.09 23.92 -35.65
C ASP A 558 -12.42 22.65 -35.10
N PHE A 559 -11.94 22.65 -33.85
CA PHE A 559 -11.29 21.48 -33.25
C PHE A 559 -12.28 20.35 -32.88
N PHE A 560 -13.57 20.68 -32.71
CA PHE A 560 -14.61 19.74 -32.28
C PHE A 560 -15.74 19.51 -33.31
N GLU A 561 -15.61 20.06 -34.53
CA GLU A 561 -16.62 19.97 -35.61
C GLU A 561 -18.04 20.45 -35.18
N GLY A 562 -18.12 21.49 -34.34
CA GLY A 562 -19.38 21.96 -33.73
C GLY A 562 -19.87 23.33 -34.22
N GLU A 563 -21.18 23.50 -34.39
CA GLU A 563 -21.79 24.81 -34.68
C GLU A 563 -22.04 25.67 -33.42
N VAL A 564 -21.72 26.96 -33.49
CA VAL A 564 -21.90 27.92 -32.39
C VAL A 564 -23.34 28.48 -32.40
N ILE A 565 -24.20 27.93 -31.54
CA ILE A 565 -25.58 28.43 -31.36
C ILE A 565 -25.61 29.52 -30.28
N LYS A 566 -25.85 30.78 -30.67
CA LYS A 566 -26.05 31.90 -29.72
C LYS A 566 -27.47 31.86 -29.13
N VAL A 567 -27.57 31.56 -27.83
CA VAL A 567 -28.84 31.55 -27.08
C VAL A 567 -28.98 32.84 -26.25
N ASN A 568 -29.94 33.68 -26.61
CA ASN A 568 -30.32 34.85 -25.80
C ASN A 568 -31.26 34.42 -24.68
N TYR A 569 -30.84 34.58 -23.41
CA TYR A 569 -31.72 34.45 -22.25
C TYR A 569 -32.27 35.84 -21.87
N GLU A 570 -33.57 36.06 -22.10
CA GLU A 570 -34.29 37.15 -21.44
C GLU A 570 -34.62 36.75 -19.99
N VAL A 571 -34.35 37.65 -19.06
CA VAL A 571 -34.58 37.45 -17.63
C VAL A 571 -36.05 37.70 -17.31
N LEU A 572 -36.79 36.65 -16.95
CA LEU A 572 -38.13 36.79 -16.39
C LEU A 572 -38.05 36.99 -14.87
N GLU A 573 -38.04 38.26 -14.46
CA GLU A 573 -38.59 38.63 -13.15
C GLU A 573 -40.12 38.49 -13.21
N ASP A 574 -40.73 37.66 -12.35
CA ASP A 574 -41.91 38.17 -11.63
C ASP A 574 -42.32 37.41 -10.35
N LYS A 575 -42.58 38.24 -9.32
CA LYS A 575 -43.59 38.15 -8.26
C LYS A 575 -43.90 36.80 -7.59
N GLY A 576 -43.68 36.76 -6.28
CA GLY A 576 -44.36 35.81 -5.39
C GLY A 576 -45.81 36.22 -5.09
N THR A 577 -46.61 35.23 -4.67
CA THR A 577 -47.77 35.39 -3.78
C THR A 577 -47.96 34.10 -3.00
#